data_AF-C0LLS3-F1
#
_entry.id   AF-C0LLS3-F1
#
_cell.length_a   1.000
_cell.length_b   1.000
_cell.length_c   1.000
_cell.angle_alpha   90.00
_cell.angle_beta   90.00
_cell.angle_gamma   90.00
#
_symmetry.space_group_name_H-M   'P 1'
#
loop_
_entity.id
_entity.type
_entity.pdbx_description
1 polymer ?
#
loop_
_entity_poly.entity_id
_entity_poly.type
_entity_poly.pdbx_seq_one_letter_code
_entity_poly.pdbx_strand_id
1 'polypeptide(L)'
;MAKAFVLFHLSVLLLSSFTVLSHGEGLMGWSLTKHEDHLPPAQAPKPHKGHHHPKHSPAPSPATPPPAYSPSKPPVKPPTPSVKPPAKPPVKPPTPSVKPPTPSVKPPTPSPYYPSRKPVAVRGLVYCKPCKYRGVETLNLATPLQGAIVKLACNNTKKTLVEQGTTDKNGFFLILPKMLSSGAYHKCKVFLVSSKNTHCDVPTNFNGGKSGALLKYTPLPKPPATSHLPVKPPTFDVFTVGPFGFEASSKVPCKK
;
A
#
# COMPACT_ATOMS: atom_id res chain seq x y z
N MET A 1 40.03 31.97 -40.92
CA MET A 1 39.82 31.60 -39.50
C MET A 1 38.86 30.42 -39.29
N ALA A 2 37.83 30.21 -40.11
CA ALA A 2 36.86 29.11 -39.93
C ALA A 2 37.44 27.68 -40.05
N LYS A 3 38.44 27.45 -40.91
CA LYS A 3 39.05 26.11 -41.11
C LYS A 3 39.85 25.61 -39.90
N ALA A 4 40.42 26.50 -39.09
CA ALA A 4 41.19 26.14 -37.90
C ALA A 4 40.29 25.66 -36.76
N PHE A 5 39.10 26.26 -36.62
CA PHE A 5 38.11 25.84 -35.61
C PHE A 5 37.54 24.44 -35.89
N VAL A 6 37.33 24.08 -37.16
CA VAL A 6 36.84 22.75 -37.53
C VAL A 6 37.87 21.66 -37.23
N LEU A 7 39.14 21.91 -37.53
CA LEU A 7 40.25 20.99 -37.19
C LEU A 7 40.44 20.85 -35.68
N PHE A 8 40.30 21.94 -34.93
CA PHE A 8 40.36 21.89 -33.46
C PHE A 8 39.21 21.06 -32.86
N HIS A 9 37.98 21.25 -33.34
CA HIS A 9 36.83 20.45 -32.89
C HIS A 9 36.94 18.97 -33.26
N LEU A 10 37.45 18.63 -34.45
CA LEU A 10 37.71 17.25 -34.84
C LEU A 10 38.80 16.59 -33.98
N SER A 11 39.85 17.34 -33.62
CA SER A 11 40.91 16.85 -32.74
C SER A 11 40.40 16.53 -31.32
N VAL A 12 39.57 17.41 -30.74
CA VAL A 12 38.95 17.19 -29.42
C VAL A 12 37.99 16.00 -29.43
N LEU A 13 37.24 15.77 -30.52
CA LEU A 13 36.38 14.61 -30.68
C LEU A 13 37.17 13.29 -30.79
N LEU A 14 38.31 13.30 -31.48
CA LEU A 14 39.18 12.11 -31.59
C LEU A 14 39.87 11.77 -30.26
N LEU A 15 40.34 12.77 -29.50
CA LEU A 15 41.01 12.56 -28.20
C LEU A 15 40.06 12.03 -27.10
N SER A 16 38.76 12.31 -27.17
CA SER A 16 37.79 11.78 -26.18
C SER A 16 37.45 10.29 -26.38
N SER A 17 37.78 9.71 -27.53
CA SER A 17 37.46 8.30 -27.85
C SER A 17 38.49 7.29 -27.31
N PHE A 18 39.67 7.73 -26.86
CA PHE A 18 40.77 6.84 -26.44
C PHE A 18 40.85 6.57 -24.93
N THR A 19 39.95 7.09 -24.09
CA THR A 19 40.02 6.91 -22.62
C THR A 19 39.22 5.72 -22.08
N VAL A 20 38.58 4.92 -22.94
CA VAL A 20 37.80 3.73 -22.49
C VAL A 20 38.42 2.44 -23.04
N LEU A 21 39.74 2.27 -22.89
CA LEU A 21 40.44 1.03 -23.21
C LEU A 21 41.75 0.91 -22.40
N SER A 22 41.63 0.96 -21.08
CA SER A 22 42.64 0.39 -20.17
C SER A 22 42.04 0.25 -18.79
N HIS A 23 41.84 -0.99 -18.37
CA HIS A 23 42.34 -1.55 -17.11
C HIS A 23 42.02 -3.04 -17.13
N GLY A 24 42.96 -3.80 -17.68
CA GLY A 24 43.14 -5.20 -17.39
C GLY A 24 44.00 -5.35 -16.13
N GLU A 25 43.70 -6.43 -15.43
CA GLU A 25 44.57 -7.22 -14.54
C GLU A 25 44.87 -6.70 -13.13
N GLY A 26 44.55 -7.55 -12.15
CA GLY A 26 44.76 -7.34 -10.72
C GLY A 26 44.28 -8.54 -9.90
N LEU A 27 45.07 -9.62 -9.98
CA LEU A 27 45.06 -10.80 -9.11
C LEU A 27 44.98 -10.45 -7.60
N MET A 28 44.12 -11.16 -6.85
CA MET A 28 44.38 -11.86 -5.58
C MET A 28 43.10 -12.66 -5.28
N GLY A 29 43.10 -13.99 -5.11
CA GLY A 29 44.04 -14.76 -4.31
C GLY A 29 43.43 -15.07 -2.95
N TRP A 30 42.32 -15.80 -2.92
CA TRP A 30 41.83 -16.45 -1.69
C TRP A 30 41.09 -17.74 -2.06
N SER A 31 41.84 -18.82 -1.93
CA SER A 31 41.36 -20.18 -1.81
C SER A 31 41.05 -20.42 -0.34
N LEU A 32 39.82 -20.81 0.01
CA LEU A 32 39.62 -21.67 1.17
C LEU A 32 38.25 -22.38 1.12
N THR A 33 38.36 -23.71 1.00
CA THR A 33 37.51 -24.75 1.61
C THR A 33 36.03 -24.80 1.29
N LYS A 34 35.77 -25.60 0.26
CA LYS A 34 34.68 -26.58 0.13
C LYS A 34 34.36 -27.27 1.47
N HIS A 35 33.20 -26.97 2.06
CA HIS A 35 32.51 -27.88 2.98
C HIS A 35 31.15 -28.21 2.37
N GLU A 36 31.07 -29.44 1.89
CA GLU A 36 29.92 -30.04 1.21
C GLU A 36 29.17 -30.84 2.28
N ASP A 37 28.30 -30.18 3.03
CA ASP A 37 27.39 -30.86 3.95
C ASP A 37 26.24 -31.45 3.13
N HIS A 38 26.43 -32.71 2.74
CA HIS A 38 25.38 -33.56 2.17
C HIS A 38 24.30 -33.81 3.23
N LEU A 39 23.23 -33.01 3.18
CA LEU A 39 21.98 -33.35 3.86
C LEU A 39 21.29 -34.51 3.10
N PRO A 40 20.91 -35.61 3.77
CA PRO A 40 20.18 -36.69 3.14
C PRO A 40 18.77 -36.22 2.74
N PRO A 41 18.19 -36.78 1.65
CA PRO A 41 16.85 -36.40 1.21
C PRO A 41 15.79 -36.79 2.24
N ALA A 42 14.89 -35.84 2.53
CA ALA A 42 13.74 -36.04 3.40
C ALA A 42 12.83 -37.15 2.85
N GLN A 43 12.51 -38.14 3.70
CA GLN A 43 11.56 -39.21 3.38
C GLN A 43 10.15 -38.65 3.13
N ALA A 44 9.51 -39.14 2.08
CA ALA A 44 8.11 -38.86 1.76
C ALA A 44 7.17 -39.42 2.84
N PRO A 45 6.07 -38.71 3.19
CA PRO A 45 5.07 -39.21 4.12
C PRO A 45 4.37 -40.47 3.58
N LYS A 46 4.19 -41.47 4.44
CA LYS A 46 3.43 -42.70 4.15
C LYS A 46 1.94 -42.39 3.92
N PRO A 47 1.24 -43.12 3.03
CA PRO A 47 -0.19 -42.93 2.81
C PRO A 47 -0.98 -43.39 4.05
N HIS A 48 -1.85 -42.52 4.55
CA HIS A 48 -2.77 -42.87 5.63
C HIS A 48 -3.81 -43.87 5.14
N LYS A 49 -3.91 -45.00 5.86
CA LYS A 49 -4.94 -46.02 5.70
C LYS A 49 -6.32 -45.41 5.96
N GLY A 50 -7.24 -45.68 5.03
CA GLY A 50 -8.69 -45.85 5.20
C GLY A 50 -9.39 -44.98 6.25
N HIS A 51 -10.08 -43.94 5.79
CA HIS A 51 -11.21 -43.39 6.53
C HIS A 51 -12.50 -44.00 5.99
N HIS A 52 -13.12 -44.82 6.83
CA HIS A 52 -14.44 -45.38 6.60
C HIS A 52 -15.47 -44.25 6.51
N HIS A 53 -16.21 -44.22 5.40
CA HIS A 53 -17.40 -43.40 5.26
C HIS A 53 -18.44 -43.83 6.33
N PRO A 54 -19.03 -42.90 7.10
CA PRO A 54 -20.21 -43.19 7.87
C PRO A 54 -21.37 -43.48 6.92
N LYS A 55 -21.98 -44.66 7.07
CA LYS A 55 -23.21 -45.03 6.37
C LYS A 55 -24.33 -44.05 6.74
N HIS A 56 -24.92 -43.41 5.75
CA HIS A 56 -26.15 -42.64 5.90
C HIS A 56 -27.28 -43.58 6.37
N SER A 57 -27.82 -43.30 7.56
CA SER A 57 -29.09 -43.87 8.02
C SER A 57 -30.25 -42.95 7.61
N PRO A 58 -31.46 -43.48 7.35
CA PRO A 58 -32.60 -42.69 6.88
C PRO A 58 -33.07 -41.66 7.91
N ALA A 59 -33.47 -40.49 7.43
CA ALA A 59 -33.98 -39.38 8.23
C ALA A 59 -35.30 -39.76 8.96
N PRO A 60 -35.48 -39.40 10.24
CA PRO A 60 -36.79 -39.45 10.89
C PRO A 60 -37.64 -38.25 10.48
N SER A 61 -38.94 -38.50 10.25
CA SER A 61 -39.98 -37.51 9.93
C SER A 61 -40.11 -36.38 10.97
N PRO A 62 -40.68 -35.22 10.60
CA PRO A 62 -40.73 -34.04 11.46
C PRO A 62 -41.63 -34.22 12.68
N ALA A 63 -41.09 -33.92 13.87
CA ALA A 63 -41.84 -33.81 15.10
C ALA A 63 -42.66 -32.50 15.13
N THR A 64 -43.89 -32.62 15.61
CA THR A 64 -44.89 -31.57 15.86
C THR A 64 -44.35 -30.43 16.73
N PRO A 65 -44.69 -29.15 16.48
CA PRO A 65 -44.25 -28.06 17.34
C PRO A 65 -44.92 -28.10 18.72
N PRO A 66 -44.21 -27.76 19.82
CA PRO A 66 -44.81 -27.65 21.14
C PRO A 66 -45.72 -26.40 21.26
N PRO A 67 -46.68 -26.40 22.19
CA PRO A 67 -47.64 -25.30 22.34
C PRO A 67 -46.96 -24.02 22.81
N ALA A 68 -47.40 -22.89 22.25
CA ALA A 68 -46.95 -21.56 22.59
C ALA A 68 -47.30 -21.20 24.04
N TYR A 69 -46.29 -21.01 24.88
CA TYR A 69 -46.46 -20.39 26.19
C TYR A 69 -46.73 -18.89 26.04
N SER A 70 -47.83 -18.43 26.65
CA SER A 70 -48.17 -17.01 26.76
C SER A 70 -47.21 -16.28 27.70
N PRO A 71 -46.92 -14.98 27.51
CA PRO A 71 -46.05 -14.22 28.40
C PRO A 71 -46.73 -13.95 29.75
N SER A 72 -46.08 -14.33 30.85
CA SER A 72 -46.49 -13.99 32.21
C SER A 72 -46.50 -12.48 32.43
N LYS A 73 -47.63 -11.95 32.95
CA LYS A 73 -47.78 -10.55 33.37
C LYS A 73 -46.83 -10.24 34.55
N PRO A 74 -46.25 -9.02 34.62
CA PRO A 74 -45.49 -8.60 35.80
C PRO A 74 -46.41 -8.36 37.01
N PRO A 75 -45.93 -8.57 38.26
CA PRO A 75 -46.74 -8.39 39.47
C PRO A 75 -47.13 -6.92 39.71
N VAL A 76 -48.41 -6.73 40.04
CA VAL A 76 -49.01 -5.46 40.46
C VAL A 76 -48.57 -5.15 41.90
N LYS A 77 -48.01 -3.95 42.14
CA LYS A 77 -47.75 -3.45 43.49
C LYS A 77 -49.07 -3.07 44.21
N PRO A 78 -49.19 -3.29 45.53
CA PRO A 78 -50.36 -2.87 46.31
C PRO A 78 -50.53 -1.34 46.38
N PRO A 79 -51.77 -0.84 46.57
CA PRO A 79 -52.04 0.59 46.68
C PRO A 79 -51.62 1.13 48.04
N THR A 80 -50.80 2.19 48.05
CA THR A 80 -50.49 2.98 49.25
C THR A 80 -51.63 3.94 49.60
N PRO A 81 -51.93 4.17 50.90
CA PRO A 81 -53.03 5.03 51.34
C PRO A 81 -52.82 6.51 51.03
N SER A 82 -53.93 7.19 50.75
CA SER A 82 -54.07 8.63 50.52
C SER A 82 -53.63 9.45 51.74
N VAL A 83 -52.66 10.36 51.55
CA VAL A 83 -52.28 11.37 52.55
C VAL A 83 -52.76 12.74 52.06
N LYS A 84 -53.49 13.44 52.94
CA LYS A 84 -54.05 14.78 52.74
C LYS A 84 -53.00 15.83 52.32
N PRO A 85 -53.39 16.90 51.60
CA PRO A 85 -52.48 17.99 51.25
C PRO A 85 -52.10 18.84 52.48
N PRO A 86 -50.82 19.16 52.69
CA PRO A 86 -50.42 20.19 53.64
C PRO A 86 -50.72 21.61 53.09
N ALA A 87 -51.21 22.47 53.98
CA ALA A 87 -51.57 23.86 53.72
C ALA A 87 -50.39 24.74 53.26
N LYS A 88 -50.69 25.73 52.42
CA LYS A 88 -49.73 26.71 51.86
C LYS A 88 -49.11 27.60 52.97
N PRO A 89 -47.79 27.82 52.98
CA PRO A 89 -47.17 28.86 53.82
C PRO A 89 -47.35 30.28 53.23
N PRO A 90 -47.21 31.36 54.04
CA PRO A 90 -47.50 32.73 53.64
C PRO A 90 -46.51 33.29 52.61
N VAL A 91 -47.03 34.10 51.69
CA VAL A 91 -46.30 34.80 50.63
C VAL A 91 -45.35 35.85 51.23
N LYS A 92 -44.05 35.74 50.94
CA LYS A 92 -43.06 36.81 51.21
C LYS A 92 -43.06 37.86 50.08
N PRO A 93 -42.74 39.14 50.37
CA PRO A 93 -42.72 40.23 49.38
C PRO A 93 -41.65 40.03 48.29
N PRO A 94 -41.80 40.64 47.10
CA PRO A 94 -40.89 40.44 45.99
C PRO A 94 -39.56 41.17 46.22
N THR A 95 -38.47 40.41 46.31
CA THR A 95 -37.10 40.92 46.23
C THR A 95 -36.74 41.33 44.79
N PRO A 96 -35.88 42.35 44.58
CA PRO A 96 -35.45 42.78 43.25
C PRO A 96 -34.71 41.66 42.51
N SER A 97 -35.07 41.46 41.24
CA SER A 97 -34.52 40.44 40.36
C SER A 97 -33.03 40.68 40.08
N VAL A 98 -32.16 39.88 40.71
CA VAL A 98 -30.75 39.77 40.32
C VAL A 98 -30.69 38.92 39.06
N LYS A 99 -30.20 39.51 37.95
CA LYS A 99 -29.96 38.78 36.69
C LYS A 99 -29.11 37.52 36.96
N PRO A 100 -29.48 36.36 36.40
CA PRO A 100 -28.63 35.18 36.44
C PRO A 100 -27.28 35.47 35.78
N PRO A 101 -26.15 34.99 36.33
CA PRO A 101 -24.87 35.06 35.65
C PRO A 101 -24.96 34.27 34.33
N THR A 102 -24.55 34.91 33.25
CA THR A 102 -24.45 34.33 31.92
C THR A 102 -23.61 33.05 31.96
N PRO A 103 -24.02 31.94 31.30
CA PRO A 103 -23.18 30.76 31.18
C PRO A 103 -21.88 31.14 30.47
N SER A 104 -20.76 30.95 31.15
CA SER A 104 -19.43 31.08 30.56
C SER A 104 -19.34 30.13 29.36
N VAL A 105 -19.22 30.71 28.17
CA VAL A 105 -19.00 29.96 26.92
C VAL A 105 -17.64 29.30 27.05
N LYS A 106 -17.61 28.00 27.36
CA LYS A 106 -16.39 27.20 27.24
C LYS A 106 -15.86 27.38 25.82
N PRO A 107 -14.55 27.61 25.63
CA PRO A 107 -13.93 27.59 24.31
C PRO A 107 -14.32 26.29 23.60
N PRO A 108 -14.67 26.34 22.30
CA PRO A 108 -14.99 25.13 21.55
C PRO A 108 -13.80 24.17 21.68
N THR A 109 -14.09 22.98 22.21
CA THR A 109 -13.11 21.89 22.26
C THR A 109 -12.56 21.71 20.85
N PRO A 110 -11.23 21.70 20.63
CA PRO A 110 -10.68 21.44 19.31
C PRO A 110 -11.27 20.13 18.81
N SER A 111 -12.05 20.23 17.74
CA SER A 111 -12.52 19.06 17.00
C SER A 111 -11.30 18.19 16.71
N PRO A 112 -11.36 16.86 16.92
CA PRO A 112 -10.24 15.98 16.58
C PRO A 112 -9.81 16.32 15.16
N TYR A 113 -8.56 16.73 15.00
CA TYR A 113 -8.00 17.05 13.68
C TYR A 113 -8.03 15.75 12.87
N TYR A 114 -9.10 15.55 12.11
CA TYR A 114 -9.11 14.58 11.03
C TYR A 114 -8.34 15.23 9.89
N PRO A 115 -7.12 14.76 9.56
CA PRO A 115 -6.43 15.26 8.39
C PRO A 115 -7.40 15.13 7.21
N SER A 116 -7.65 16.26 6.54
CA SER A 116 -8.57 16.33 5.43
C SER A 116 -8.19 15.23 4.43
N ARG A 117 -9.14 14.36 4.10
CA ARG A 117 -8.89 13.25 3.18
C ARG A 117 -8.61 13.83 1.79
N LYS A 118 -7.36 13.74 1.34
CA LYS A 118 -6.96 14.26 0.02
C LYS A 118 -7.03 13.17 -1.03
N PRO A 119 -7.24 13.53 -2.31
CA PRO A 119 -6.94 12.67 -3.44
C PRO A 119 -5.51 12.11 -3.34
N VAL A 120 -5.31 10.93 -3.91
CA VAL A 120 -4.03 10.21 -3.86
C VAL A 120 -3.34 10.26 -5.22
N ALA A 121 -2.03 10.44 -5.21
CA ALA A 121 -1.15 10.18 -6.33
C ALA A 121 -0.19 9.03 -5.98
N VAL A 122 -0.20 7.96 -6.77
CA VAL A 122 0.69 6.80 -6.56
C VAL A 122 1.84 6.84 -7.55
N ARG A 123 3.07 6.93 -7.04
CA ARG A 123 4.29 6.98 -7.83
C ARG A 123 5.16 5.75 -7.56
N GLY A 124 5.79 5.20 -8.59
CA GLY A 124 6.77 4.14 -8.40
C GLY A 124 7.75 4.03 -9.58
N LEU A 125 8.69 3.10 -9.44
CA LEU A 125 9.74 2.80 -10.41
C LEU A 125 9.72 1.33 -10.78
N VAL A 126 9.98 1.02 -12.04
CA VAL A 126 10.17 -0.34 -12.54
C VAL A 126 11.50 -0.43 -13.27
N TYR A 127 12.27 -1.46 -12.95
CA TYR A 127 13.55 -1.76 -13.56
C TYR A 127 13.53 -3.06 -14.35
N CYS A 128 14.43 -3.15 -15.31
CA CYS A 128 14.81 -4.37 -15.97
C CYS A 128 16.13 -4.89 -15.38
N LYS A 129 16.09 -6.09 -14.81
CA LYS A 129 17.28 -6.75 -14.28
C LYS A 129 18.07 -7.39 -15.42
N PRO A 130 19.41 -7.25 -15.42
CA PRO A 130 20.23 -7.91 -16.41
C PRO A 130 20.23 -9.42 -16.20
N CYS A 131 20.47 -10.15 -17.29
CA CYS A 131 20.49 -11.61 -17.34
C CYS A 131 21.36 -12.27 -16.26
N LYS A 132 22.50 -11.66 -15.93
CA LYS A 132 23.43 -12.14 -14.88
C LYS A 132 22.78 -12.29 -13.51
N TYR A 133 21.70 -11.55 -13.23
CA TYR A 133 20.98 -11.57 -11.95
C TYR A 133 19.57 -12.18 -12.06
N ARG A 134 19.32 -13.00 -13.09
CA ARG A 134 18.08 -13.79 -13.19
C ARG A 134 17.91 -14.68 -11.95
N GLY A 135 16.73 -14.69 -11.35
CA GLY A 135 16.43 -15.44 -10.12
C GLY A 135 17.02 -14.86 -8.81
N VAL A 136 17.88 -13.84 -8.87
CA VAL A 136 18.51 -13.24 -7.67
C VAL A 136 17.75 -11.99 -7.24
N GLU A 137 17.43 -11.82 -5.96
CA GLU A 137 16.71 -10.63 -5.46
C GLU A 137 17.61 -9.38 -5.38
N THR A 138 18.02 -8.85 -6.53
CA THR A 138 18.84 -7.64 -6.65
C THR A 138 18.42 -6.77 -7.83
N LEU A 139 18.66 -5.47 -7.70
CA LEU A 139 18.57 -4.46 -8.79
C LEU A 139 19.95 -3.95 -9.22
N ASN A 140 21.03 -4.66 -8.88
CA ASN A 140 22.37 -4.28 -9.32
C ASN A 140 22.44 -4.26 -10.85
N LEU A 141 22.96 -3.16 -11.40
CA LEU A 141 23.06 -2.91 -12.85
C LEU A 141 21.70 -2.97 -13.59
N ALA A 142 20.59 -2.85 -12.86
CA ALA A 142 19.27 -2.84 -13.48
C ALA A 142 19.02 -1.48 -14.14
N THR A 143 18.42 -1.49 -15.31
CA THR A 143 18.10 -0.29 -16.08
C THR A 143 16.63 0.09 -15.92
N PRO A 144 16.24 1.37 -15.96
CA PRO A 144 14.84 1.73 -15.92
C PRO A 144 14.06 1.13 -17.09
N LEU A 145 12.88 0.57 -16.82
CA LEU A 145 12.09 -0.15 -17.81
C LEU A 145 10.90 0.69 -18.26
N GLN A 146 10.97 1.16 -19.51
CA GLN A 146 9.86 1.85 -20.17
C GLN A 146 8.75 0.89 -20.60
N GLY A 147 7.49 1.34 -20.53
CA GLY A 147 6.36 0.61 -21.08
C GLY A 147 5.92 -0.60 -20.25
N ALA A 148 6.44 -0.74 -19.02
CA ALA A 148 5.95 -1.73 -18.07
C ALA A 148 4.56 -1.32 -17.57
N ILE A 149 3.66 -2.29 -17.52
CA ILE A 149 2.29 -2.12 -17.03
C ILE A 149 2.24 -2.55 -15.56
N VAL A 150 1.69 -1.68 -14.74
CA VAL A 150 1.44 -1.90 -13.31
C VAL A 150 -0.04 -1.73 -13.00
N LYS A 151 -0.53 -2.40 -11.95
CA LYS A 151 -1.92 -2.35 -11.51
C LYS A 151 -1.99 -1.92 -10.05
N LEU A 152 -2.67 -0.81 -9.78
CA LEU A 152 -3.15 -0.45 -8.46
C LEU A 152 -4.46 -1.18 -8.21
N ALA A 153 -4.55 -1.97 -7.14
CA ALA A 153 -5.79 -2.59 -6.71
C ALA A 153 -6.03 -2.30 -5.23
N CYS A 154 -7.23 -1.82 -4.89
CA CYS A 154 -7.66 -1.59 -3.53
C CYS A 154 -8.83 -2.50 -3.20
N ASN A 155 -8.67 -3.29 -2.13
CA ASN A 155 -9.75 -4.14 -1.64
C ASN A 155 -10.48 -3.41 -0.51
N ASN A 156 -11.63 -2.83 -0.80
CA ASN A 156 -12.51 -2.26 0.21
C ASN A 156 -13.83 -3.06 0.24
N THR A 157 -14.45 -3.15 1.41
CA THR A 157 -15.61 -4.01 1.69
C THR A 157 -16.86 -3.69 0.85
N LYS A 158 -16.87 -2.59 0.09
CA LYS A 158 -18.01 -2.16 -0.72
C LYS A 158 -17.69 -1.97 -2.21
N LYS A 159 -16.42 -1.75 -2.59
CA LYS A 159 -15.99 -1.44 -3.96
C LYS A 159 -14.53 -1.84 -4.14
N THR A 160 -14.23 -2.59 -5.19
CA THR A 160 -12.86 -2.85 -5.66
C THR A 160 -12.44 -1.76 -6.63
N LEU A 161 -11.43 -0.97 -6.27
CA LEU A 161 -10.80 -0.03 -7.19
C LEU A 161 -9.65 -0.75 -7.90
N VAL A 162 -9.64 -0.72 -9.23
CA VAL A 162 -8.53 -1.24 -10.04
C VAL A 162 -8.21 -0.21 -11.11
N GLU A 163 -6.96 0.25 -11.14
CA GLU A 163 -6.45 1.15 -12.16
C GLU A 163 -5.07 0.68 -12.62
N GLN A 164 -4.73 0.94 -13.88
CA GLN A 164 -3.43 0.58 -14.45
C GLN A 164 -2.60 1.83 -14.73
N GLY A 165 -1.30 1.70 -14.60
CA GLY A 165 -0.31 2.68 -15.01
C GLY A 165 0.68 2.05 -15.97
N THR A 166 1.30 2.87 -16.81
CA THR A 166 2.41 2.47 -17.68
C THR A 166 3.63 3.31 -17.34
N THR A 167 4.81 2.70 -17.34
CA THR A 167 6.05 3.42 -17.07
C THR A 167 6.51 4.27 -18.25
N ASP A 168 7.07 5.43 -17.94
CA ASP A 168 7.72 6.33 -18.87
C ASP A 168 9.14 5.84 -19.25
N LYS A 169 9.85 6.64 -20.07
CA LYS A 169 11.22 6.35 -20.52
C LYS A 169 12.24 6.18 -19.40
N ASN A 170 11.94 6.72 -18.22
CA ASN A 170 12.79 6.67 -17.04
C ASN A 170 12.32 5.58 -16.05
N GLY A 171 11.40 4.70 -16.47
CA GLY A 171 10.85 3.63 -15.65
C GLY A 171 9.87 4.09 -14.58
N PHE A 172 9.47 5.37 -14.55
CA PHE A 172 8.52 5.89 -13.56
C PHE A 172 7.09 5.69 -14.04
N PHE A 173 6.19 5.37 -13.12
CA PHE A 173 4.75 5.47 -13.34
C PHE A 173 4.11 6.40 -12.32
N LEU A 174 3.00 7.02 -12.73
CA LEU A 174 2.12 7.82 -11.88
C LEU A 174 0.67 7.41 -12.14
N ILE A 175 -0.04 6.97 -11.11
CA ILE A 175 -1.47 6.66 -11.15
C ILE A 175 -2.20 7.69 -10.30
N LEU A 176 -3.22 8.34 -10.86
CA LEU A 176 -4.09 9.31 -10.20
C LEU A 176 -5.49 8.71 -10.01
N PRO A 177 -5.69 7.85 -9.00
CA PRO A 177 -6.94 7.15 -8.80
C PRO A 177 -8.12 8.07 -8.56
N LYS A 178 -9.20 7.88 -9.33
CA LYS A 178 -10.38 8.77 -9.30
C LYS A 178 -11.11 8.77 -7.96
N MET A 179 -11.17 7.60 -7.31
CA MET A 179 -12.00 7.36 -6.13
C MET A 179 -11.18 6.86 -4.93
N LEU A 180 -9.90 7.24 -4.84
CA LEU A 180 -9.05 6.90 -3.70
C LEU A 180 -8.68 8.16 -2.90
N SER A 181 -8.97 8.09 -1.60
CA SER A 181 -8.55 9.10 -0.63
C SER A 181 -7.39 8.60 0.24
N SER A 182 -6.61 9.53 0.81
CA SER A 182 -5.52 9.21 1.73
C SER A 182 -5.98 8.49 3.01
N GLY A 183 -7.28 8.48 3.34
CA GLY A 183 -7.76 7.64 4.45
C GLY A 183 -7.90 6.14 4.12
N ALA A 184 -7.73 5.73 2.87
CA ALA A 184 -7.97 4.35 2.41
C ALA A 184 -6.78 3.72 1.68
N TYR A 185 -5.64 4.40 1.56
CA TYR A 185 -4.46 3.91 0.83
C TYR A 185 -3.94 2.57 1.36
N HIS A 186 -4.06 2.32 2.67
CA HIS A 186 -3.53 1.13 3.33
C HIS A 186 -4.23 -0.17 2.89
N LYS A 187 -5.38 -0.05 2.22
CA LYS A 187 -6.11 -1.18 1.62
C LYS A 187 -5.70 -1.45 0.17
N CYS A 188 -4.75 -0.67 -0.35
CA CYS A 188 -4.30 -0.73 -1.72
C CYS A 188 -2.93 -1.39 -1.83
N LYS A 189 -2.75 -2.12 -2.93
CA LYS A 189 -1.47 -2.70 -3.34
C LYS A 189 -1.21 -2.41 -4.81
N VAL A 190 0.06 -2.32 -5.17
CA VAL A 190 0.49 -2.23 -6.58
C VAL A 190 1.20 -3.51 -7.00
N PHE A 191 0.86 -3.97 -8.20
CA PHE A 191 1.34 -5.22 -8.79
C PHE A 191 1.98 -4.94 -10.15
N LEU A 192 3.05 -5.65 -10.48
CA LEU A 192 3.52 -5.80 -11.85
C LEU A 192 2.51 -6.64 -12.63
N VAL A 193 2.23 -6.23 -13.87
CA VAL A 193 1.33 -6.95 -14.77
C VAL A 193 2.11 -7.53 -15.93
N SER A 194 2.74 -6.68 -16.74
CA SER A 194 3.46 -7.10 -17.94
C SER A 194 4.44 -6.02 -18.40
N SER A 195 5.29 -6.36 -19.37
CA SER A 195 6.20 -5.43 -20.02
C SER A 195 6.15 -5.69 -21.53
N LYS A 196 6.22 -4.61 -22.32
CA LYS A 196 6.28 -4.70 -23.79
C LYS A 196 7.70 -4.97 -24.30
N ASN A 197 8.71 -4.96 -23.43
CA ASN A 197 10.09 -5.26 -23.80
C ASN A 197 10.28 -6.78 -23.87
N THR A 198 10.45 -7.31 -25.08
CA THR A 198 10.64 -8.75 -25.34
C THR A 198 11.91 -9.34 -24.73
N HIS A 199 12.89 -8.50 -24.37
CA HIS A 199 14.09 -8.92 -23.64
C HIS A 199 13.91 -8.87 -22.13
N CYS A 200 12.83 -8.28 -21.62
CA CYS A 200 12.61 -8.05 -20.19
C CYS A 200 11.12 -8.03 -19.84
N ASP A 201 10.51 -9.21 -19.88
CA ASP A 201 9.06 -9.42 -19.79
C ASP A 201 8.63 -10.32 -18.62
N VAL A 202 9.57 -10.88 -17.84
CA VAL A 202 9.25 -11.77 -16.72
C VAL A 202 9.09 -10.98 -15.42
N PRO A 203 7.88 -10.83 -14.86
CA PRO A 203 7.70 -10.08 -13.61
C PRO A 203 8.37 -10.81 -12.43
N THR A 204 9.07 -10.06 -11.57
CA THR A 204 9.68 -10.60 -10.34
C THR A 204 8.89 -10.21 -9.11
N ASN A 205 9.14 -10.89 -7.99
CA ASN A 205 8.56 -10.49 -6.71
C ASN A 205 9.44 -9.53 -5.91
N PHE A 206 10.47 -8.93 -6.53
CA PHE A 206 11.30 -7.94 -5.87
C PHE A 206 10.44 -6.79 -5.32
N ASN A 207 10.62 -6.47 -4.04
CA ASN A 207 9.77 -5.53 -3.28
C ASN A 207 8.26 -5.80 -3.40
N GLY A 208 7.84 -7.05 -3.55
CA GLY A 208 6.43 -7.43 -3.65
C GLY A 208 5.82 -7.18 -5.02
N GLY A 209 6.61 -7.07 -6.09
CA GLY A 209 6.11 -6.83 -7.44
C GLY A 209 5.02 -7.81 -7.91
N LYS A 210 5.10 -9.10 -7.58
CA LYS A 210 4.08 -10.11 -7.93
C LYS A 210 3.01 -10.26 -6.85
N SER A 211 3.40 -10.25 -5.58
CA SER A 211 2.49 -10.45 -4.44
C SER A 211 1.68 -9.20 -4.05
N GLY A 212 2.03 -8.05 -4.61
CA GLY A 212 1.44 -6.75 -4.33
C GLY A 212 2.17 -6.01 -3.22
N ALA A 213 2.67 -4.82 -3.55
CA ALA A 213 3.39 -3.95 -2.63
C ALA A 213 2.49 -2.87 -2.03
N LEU A 214 2.68 -2.60 -0.74
CA LEU A 214 1.93 -1.59 0.00
C LEU A 214 2.43 -0.18 -0.34
N LEU A 215 1.48 0.76 -0.39
CA LEU A 215 1.75 2.18 -0.58
C LEU A 215 2.38 2.79 0.68
N LYS A 216 3.41 3.61 0.49
CA LYS A 216 4.09 4.37 1.56
C LYS A 216 3.81 5.85 1.39
N TYR A 217 3.27 6.51 2.41
CA TYR A 217 3.08 7.95 2.38
C TYR A 217 4.43 8.65 2.22
N THR A 218 4.51 9.62 1.31
CA THR A 218 5.73 10.40 1.06
C THR A 218 5.36 11.88 1.15
N PRO A 219 5.72 12.57 2.24
CA PRO A 219 5.51 14.00 2.36
C PRO A 219 6.18 14.73 1.20
N LEU A 220 5.45 15.67 0.60
CA LEU A 220 6.05 16.57 -0.38
C LEU A 220 7.07 17.47 0.34
N PRO A 221 8.20 17.81 -0.31
CA PRO A 221 9.15 18.77 0.24
C PRO A 221 8.44 20.05 0.63
N LYS A 222 8.75 20.58 1.82
CA LYS A 222 8.25 21.91 2.21
C LYS A 222 8.85 22.94 1.25
N PRO A 223 8.07 23.94 0.81
CA PRO A 223 8.61 25.03 0.04
C PRO A 223 9.76 25.72 0.81
N PRO A 224 10.76 26.28 0.11
CA PRO A 224 11.82 27.05 0.76
C PRO A 224 11.20 28.18 1.60
N ALA A 225 11.65 28.33 2.84
CA ALA A 225 11.15 29.36 3.76
C ALA A 225 11.37 30.80 3.24
N THR A 226 12.21 30.99 2.24
CA THR A 226 12.52 32.27 1.58
C THR A 226 11.53 32.65 0.47
N SER A 227 10.59 31.78 0.09
CA SER A 227 9.58 32.15 -0.90
C SER A 227 8.46 32.96 -0.21
N HIS A 228 8.49 34.28 -0.38
CA HIS A 228 7.39 35.18 0.00
C HIS A 228 6.12 35.01 -0.84
N LEU A 229 6.12 34.07 -1.79
CA LEU A 229 4.97 33.73 -2.62
C LEU A 229 3.99 32.85 -1.82
N PRO A 230 2.68 33.12 -1.88
CA PRO A 230 1.68 32.25 -1.28
C PRO A 230 1.75 30.86 -1.92
N VAL A 231 2.29 29.89 -1.18
CA VAL A 231 2.39 28.50 -1.67
C VAL A 231 1.05 27.82 -1.48
N LYS A 232 0.36 27.56 -2.59
CA LYS A 232 -0.86 26.77 -2.58
C LYS A 232 -0.57 25.37 -2.02
N PRO A 233 -1.33 24.90 -1.01
CA PRO A 233 -1.12 23.56 -0.47
C PRO A 233 -1.32 22.49 -1.55
N PRO A 234 -0.58 21.37 -1.49
CA PRO A 234 -0.74 20.28 -2.45
C PRO A 234 -2.18 19.76 -2.47
N THR A 235 -2.71 19.58 -3.67
CA THR A 235 -4.08 19.09 -3.92
C THR A 235 -4.21 17.59 -3.79
N PHE A 236 -3.09 16.86 -3.71
CA PHE A 236 -3.04 15.41 -3.53
C PHE A 236 -1.95 15.02 -2.52
N ASP A 237 -2.16 13.90 -1.84
CA ASP A 237 -1.12 13.22 -1.07
C ASP A 237 -0.35 12.25 -1.99
N VAL A 238 0.97 12.29 -1.92
CA VAL A 238 1.83 11.40 -2.72
C VAL A 238 2.16 10.15 -1.93
N PHE A 239 2.00 9.01 -2.58
CA PHE A 239 2.37 7.70 -2.07
C PHE A 239 3.36 7.04 -3.00
N THR A 240 4.47 6.56 -2.45
CA THR A 240 5.50 5.83 -3.20
C THR A 240 5.34 4.32 -3.01
N VAL A 241 5.80 3.56 -4.00
CA VAL A 241 5.79 2.09 -3.97
C VAL A 241 6.92 1.53 -4.84
N GLY A 242 7.38 0.32 -4.52
CA GLY A 242 8.52 -0.30 -5.19
C GLY A 242 9.86 0.21 -4.63
N PRO A 243 10.94 0.23 -5.45
CA PRO A 243 10.98 -0.07 -6.88
C PRO A 243 10.71 -1.55 -7.19
N PHE A 244 10.19 -1.83 -8.39
CA PHE A 244 9.91 -3.19 -8.87
C PHE A 244 10.92 -3.64 -9.94
N GLY A 245 10.96 -4.94 -10.22
CA GLY A 245 11.85 -5.50 -11.23
C GLY A 245 11.15 -6.50 -12.16
N PHE A 246 11.44 -6.41 -13.45
CA PHE A 246 11.32 -7.51 -14.40
C PHE A 246 12.67 -8.19 -14.59
N GLU A 247 12.65 -9.46 -14.95
CA GLU A 247 13.82 -10.23 -15.37
C GLU A 247 13.84 -10.42 -16.88
N ALA A 248 15.04 -10.72 -17.37
CA ALA A 248 15.25 -11.05 -18.76
C ALA A 248 14.32 -12.20 -19.22
N SER A 249 13.77 -12.09 -20.42
CA SER A 249 12.81 -13.06 -20.96
C SER A 249 13.36 -14.49 -20.99
N SER A 250 12.53 -15.47 -20.61
CA SER A 250 12.90 -16.89 -20.71
C SER A 250 13.22 -17.33 -22.13
N LYS A 251 12.72 -16.59 -23.13
CA LYS A 251 12.97 -16.82 -24.56
C LYS A 251 14.36 -16.36 -25.02
N VAL A 252 15.04 -15.55 -24.21
CA VAL A 252 16.37 -15.03 -24.50
C VAL A 252 17.38 -15.75 -23.60
N PRO A 253 18.31 -16.54 -24.17
CA PRO A 253 19.38 -17.16 -23.40
C PRO A 253 20.22 -16.11 -22.68
N CYS A 254 20.45 -16.32 -21.40
CA CYS A 254 21.43 -15.51 -20.67
C CYS A 254 22.82 -16.09 -20.91
N LYS A 255 23.73 -15.26 -21.45
CA LYS A 255 25.16 -15.60 -21.44
C LYS A 255 25.63 -15.64 -19.98
N LYS A 256 26.32 -16.72 -19.61
CA LYS A 256 26.92 -16.90 -18.29
C LYS A 256 28.18 -16.05 -18.17
#